data_AF-A0A643F9C1-F1
#
_entry.id   AF-A0A643F9C1-F1
#
_cell.length_a   1.000
_cell.length_b   1.000
_cell.length_c   1.000
_cell.angle_alpha   90.00
_cell.angle_beta   90.00
_cell.angle_gamma   90.00
#
_symmetry.space_group_name_H-M   'P 1'
#
loop_
_entity.id
_entity.type
_entity.pdbx_description
1 polymer ?
#
loop_
_entity_poly.entity_id
_entity_poly.type
_entity_poly.pdbx_seq_one_letter_code
_entity_poly.pdbx_strand_id
1 'polypeptide(L)'
;MPNVPAGSPVDRRGRNGHHSGCSAPREIMPRFKLTICAALAVLGGAASAQYKCVGADGKVSFQQMPCPSSASGQKLEVKPAMGAGPAVAPQPAASVTGVAAEMEWVHRMERERKLKEQQQRISDLEATIDDRNRRMQNEMAEIQSRKAQAKNNLAGATWEQSLSTEMQAVAAKYQALNDADQARLTQLRAELAQMQQAPQ
;
A
#
# COMPACT_ATOMS: atom_id res chain seq x y z
N MET A 1 6.02 43.90 41.32
CA MET A 1 5.26 44.77 40.37
C MET A 1 5.40 44.15 38.98
N PRO A 2 4.44 43.33 38.53
CA PRO A 2 4.52 42.65 37.23
C PRO A 2 4.05 43.59 36.10
N ASN A 3 4.73 43.53 34.95
CA ASN A 3 4.30 44.20 33.73
C ASN A 3 3.73 43.15 32.78
N VAL A 4 2.45 43.32 32.44
CA VAL A 4 1.65 42.48 31.54
C VAL A 4 1.57 43.19 30.19
N PRO A 5 1.93 42.56 29.06
CA PRO A 5 1.51 43.07 27.76
C PRO A 5 0.12 42.53 27.40
N ALA A 6 -0.82 43.47 27.25
CA ALA A 6 -2.19 43.23 26.83
C ALA A 6 -2.31 43.19 25.29
N GLY A 7 -2.98 42.14 24.80
CA GLY A 7 -4.10 42.20 23.86
C GLY A 7 -3.95 42.91 22.50
N SER A 8 -3.96 42.12 21.43
CA SER A 8 -4.53 42.52 20.12
C SER A 8 -6.07 42.47 20.14
N PRO A 9 -6.75 43.15 19.21
CA PRO A 9 -7.73 42.43 18.39
C PRO A 9 -7.80 42.81 16.90
N VAL A 10 -7.78 41.74 16.11
CA VAL A 10 -8.45 41.41 14.83
C VAL A 10 -9.45 42.44 14.26
N ASP A 11 -9.21 42.88 13.01
CA ASP A 11 -10.23 43.38 12.06
C ASP A 11 -10.18 42.47 10.80
N ARG A 12 -11.26 41.71 10.55
CA ARG A 12 -11.51 41.04 9.27
C ARG A 12 -12.95 41.36 8.85
N ARG A 13 -13.07 42.30 7.92
CA ARG A 13 -14.31 42.64 7.20
C ARG A 13 -14.35 41.98 5.82
N GLY A 14 -15.54 41.47 5.47
CA GLY A 14 -16.01 41.25 4.10
C GLY A 14 -15.74 39.85 3.54
N ARG A 15 -16.62 39.21 2.77
CA ARG A 15 -17.82 39.69 2.06
C ARG A 15 -18.59 38.45 1.55
N ASN A 16 -19.92 38.52 1.59
CA ASN A 16 -20.89 37.60 1.01
C ASN A 16 -20.74 37.41 -0.51
N GLY A 17 -21.12 36.22 -1.00
CA GLY A 17 -21.40 35.97 -2.43
C GLY A 17 -22.06 34.60 -2.64
N HIS A 18 -23.39 34.61 -2.79
CA HIS A 18 -24.22 33.51 -3.31
C HIS A 18 -23.95 33.26 -4.79
N HIS A 19 -24.11 32.03 -5.30
CA HIS A 19 -24.71 31.62 -6.58
C HIS A 19 -24.76 30.07 -6.56
N SER A 20 -25.91 29.42 -6.36
CA SER A 20 -26.93 29.05 -7.37
C SER A 20 -26.37 28.27 -8.56
N GLY A 21 -26.74 26.98 -8.67
CA GLY A 21 -26.45 26.19 -9.87
C GLY A 21 -26.69 24.68 -9.77
N CYS A 22 -27.92 24.25 -9.43
CA CYS A 22 -28.41 22.94 -9.86
C CYS A 22 -28.57 22.94 -11.39
N SER A 23 -28.04 21.95 -12.11
CA SER A 23 -28.61 21.45 -13.37
C SER A 23 -27.88 20.19 -13.85
N ALA A 24 -28.52 19.04 -13.68
CA ALA A 24 -28.39 17.91 -14.59
C ALA A 24 -29.58 17.96 -15.56
N PRO A 25 -29.38 17.53 -16.82
CA PRO A 25 -30.40 16.68 -17.42
C PRO A 25 -29.83 15.37 -18.01
N ARG A 26 -30.57 14.30 -17.71
CA ARG A 26 -30.65 13.02 -18.45
C ARG A 26 -31.30 13.24 -19.82
N GLU A 27 -31.46 12.12 -20.55
CA GLU A 27 -32.36 11.90 -21.71
C GLU A 27 -31.67 12.15 -23.08
N ILE A 28 -31.83 11.40 -24.18
CA ILE A 28 -32.63 10.23 -24.57
C ILE A 28 -31.94 9.61 -25.81
N MET A 29 -32.04 8.29 -25.91
CA MET A 29 -31.67 7.37 -26.99
C MET A 29 -32.35 7.62 -28.36
N PRO A 30 -31.70 7.26 -29.49
CA PRO A 30 -32.41 6.81 -30.69
C PRO A 30 -32.12 5.31 -30.91
N ARG A 31 -33.04 4.40 -30.59
CA ARG A 31 -34.05 3.86 -31.52
C ARG A 31 -33.50 3.63 -32.95
N PHE A 32 -32.51 2.75 -33.07
CA PHE A 32 -32.14 2.15 -34.35
C PHE A 32 -32.64 0.70 -34.43
N LYS A 33 -33.76 0.56 -35.13
CA LYS A 33 -34.05 -0.53 -36.08
C LYS A 33 -34.26 -1.93 -35.49
N LEU A 34 -35.41 -2.08 -34.84
CA LEU A 34 -36.21 -3.30 -34.90
C LEU A 34 -36.73 -3.47 -36.35
N THR A 35 -36.01 -4.17 -37.23
CA THR A 35 -36.52 -4.67 -38.54
C THR A 35 -35.48 -5.51 -39.29
N ILE A 36 -35.04 -6.64 -38.72
CA ILE A 36 -34.51 -7.78 -39.51
C ILE A 36 -35.01 -9.06 -38.85
N CYS A 37 -36.30 -9.35 -39.04
CA CYS A 37 -36.84 -10.67 -38.82
C CYS A 37 -36.53 -11.56 -40.04
N ALA A 38 -36.21 -12.82 -39.74
CA ALA A 38 -36.60 -13.98 -40.55
C ALA A 38 -35.83 -14.31 -41.85
N ALA A 39 -34.52 -14.57 -41.76
CA ALA A 39 -33.80 -15.31 -42.82
C ALA A 39 -32.53 -16.05 -42.34
N LEU A 40 -32.55 -16.75 -41.20
CA LEU A 40 -31.39 -17.52 -40.70
C LEU A 40 -31.79 -18.82 -39.97
N ALA A 41 -32.83 -19.48 -40.48
CA ALA A 41 -33.13 -20.86 -40.14
C ALA A 41 -32.84 -21.71 -41.38
N VAL A 42 -32.17 -22.86 -41.19
CA VAL A 42 -31.73 -23.83 -42.21
C VAL A 42 -30.30 -23.62 -42.74
N LEU A 43 -29.31 -23.91 -41.88
CA LEU A 43 -28.08 -24.62 -42.26
C LEU A 43 -27.79 -25.63 -41.14
N GLY A 44 -27.90 -26.91 -41.48
CA GLY A 44 -27.86 -28.03 -40.56
C GLY A 44 -26.53 -28.19 -39.83
N GLY A 45 -26.60 -28.77 -38.63
CA GLY A 45 -25.44 -29.11 -37.83
C GLY A 45 -24.51 -30.07 -38.56
N ALA A 46 -23.29 -29.60 -38.85
CA ALA A 46 -22.19 -30.49 -39.15
C ALA A 46 -21.80 -31.19 -37.84
N ALA A 47 -22.10 -32.48 -37.72
CA ALA A 47 -21.50 -33.31 -36.69
C ALA A 47 -20.00 -33.43 -37.01
N SER A 48 -19.16 -32.67 -36.31
CA SER A 48 -17.70 -32.75 -36.48
C SER A 48 -17.19 -34.05 -35.85
N ALA A 49 -17.00 -35.08 -36.67
CA ALA A 49 -16.17 -36.22 -36.28
C ALA A 49 -14.71 -35.76 -36.29
N GLN A 50 -14.05 -35.74 -35.13
CA GLN A 50 -12.62 -35.46 -35.04
C GLN A 50 -11.90 -36.80 -34.88
N TYR A 51 -10.95 -37.11 -35.75
CA TYR A 51 -10.22 -38.36 -35.73
C TYR A 51 -8.85 -38.13 -35.09
N LYS A 52 -8.50 -38.96 -34.11
CA LYS A 52 -7.15 -39.00 -33.55
C LYS A 52 -6.33 -39.97 -34.41
N CYS A 53 -5.43 -39.41 -35.21
CA CYS A 53 -4.56 -40.19 -36.08
C CYS A 53 -3.16 -40.26 -35.46
N VAL A 54 -2.66 -41.48 -35.27
CA VAL A 54 -1.27 -41.71 -34.86
C VAL A 54 -0.47 -42.14 -36.09
N GLY A 55 0.49 -41.30 -36.50
CA GLY A 55 1.39 -41.61 -37.60
C GLY A 55 2.40 -42.71 -37.25
N ALA A 56 3.05 -43.29 -38.25
CA ALA A 56 4.07 -44.33 -38.06
C ALA A 56 5.29 -43.85 -37.23
N ASP A 57 5.48 -42.53 -37.12
CA ASP A 57 6.49 -41.86 -36.29
C ASP A 57 6.02 -41.59 -34.85
N GLY A 58 4.84 -42.08 -34.46
CA GLY A 58 4.28 -41.92 -33.12
C GLY A 58 3.65 -40.55 -32.84
N LYS A 59 3.62 -39.64 -33.83
CA LYS A 59 3.02 -38.32 -33.67
C LYS A 59 1.49 -38.38 -33.78
N VAL A 60 0.83 -37.70 -32.85
CA VAL A 60 -0.63 -37.62 -32.78
C VAL A 60 -1.10 -36.35 -33.48
N SER A 61 -1.96 -36.49 -34.48
CA SER A 61 -2.65 -35.39 -35.16
C SER A 61 -4.16 -35.56 -35.05
N PHE A 62 -4.88 -34.45 -34.91
CA PHE A 62 -6.35 -34.44 -34.86
C PHE A 62 -6.89 -33.84 -36.15
N GLN A 63 -7.61 -34.63 -36.93
CA GLN A 63 -8.10 -34.25 -38.27
C GLN A 63 -9.62 -34.38 -38.34
N GLN A 64 -10.29 -33.50 -39.08
CA GLN A 64 -11.74 -33.63 -39.34
C GLN A 64 -12.10 -34.66 -40.42
N MET A 65 -11.11 -35.34 -40.99
CA MET A 65 -11.28 -36.40 -41.99
C MET A 65 -10.73 -37.74 -41.46
N PRO A 66 -11.24 -38.90 -41.93
CA PRO A 66 -10.74 -40.21 -41.51
C PRO A 66 -9.23 -40.34 -41.74
N CYS A 67 -8.53 -40.99 -40.80
CA CYS A 67 -7.09 -41.21 -40.92
C CYS A 67 -6.78 -42.03 -42.19
N PRO A 68 -5.70 -41.72 -42.93
CA PRO A 68 -5.26 -42.56 -44.04
C PRO A 68 -5.00 -43.99 -43.53
N SER A 69 -5.27 -44.99 -44.37
CA SER A 69 -5.28 -46.42 -44.02
C SER A 69 -3.96 -46.98 -43.48
N SER A 70 -2.88 -46.20 -43.52
CA SER A 70 -1.58 -46.49 -42.90
C SER A 70 -1.44 -46.00 -41.44
N ALA A 71 -2.47 -45.38 -40.87
CA ALA A 71 -2.47 -44.85 -39.50
C ALA A 71 -3.60 -45.47 -38.67
N SER A 72 -3.28 -45.90 -37.45
CA SER A 72 -4.28 -46.37 -36.48
C SER A 72 -5.14 -45.19 -36.04
N GLY A 73 -6.36 -45.11 -36.56
CA GLY A 73 -7.31 -44.05 -36.28
C GLY A 73 -8.39 -44.50 -35.30
N GLN A 74 -8.55 -43.79 -34.18
CA GLN A 74 -9.76 -43.89 -33.35
C GLN A 74 -10.66 -42.70 -33.67
N LYS A 75 -11.91 -42.99 -34.04
CA LYS A 75 -12.96 -41.97 -34.22
C LYS A 75 -13.30 -41.39 -32.86
N LEU A 76 -13.01 -40.11 -32.63
CA LEU A 76 -13.49 -39.41 -31.45
C LEU A 76 -14.87 -38.86 -31.78
N GLU A 77 -15.90 -39.51 -31.23
CA GLU A 77 -17.27 -39.03 -31.34
C GLU A 77 -17.43 -37.85 -30.37
N VAL A 78 -17.16 -36.64 -30.87
CA VAL A 78 -17.39 -35.42 -30.10
C VAL A 78 -18.89 -35.15 -30.13
N LYS A 79 -19.61 -35.75 -29.18
CA LYS A 79 -21.03 -35.49 -28.98
C LYS A 79 -21.20 -34.03 -28.54
N PRO A 80 -21.82 -33.15 -29.34
CA PRO A 80 -22.20 -31.83 -28.87
C PRO A 80 -23.12 -32.03 -27.66
N ALA A 81 -22.92 -31.24 -26.60
CA ALA A 81 -23.74 -31.31 -25.39
C ALA A 81 -25.16 -30.78 -25.66
N MET A 82 -25.95 -31.54 -26.42
CA MET A 82 -27.39 -31.41 -26.55
C MET A 82 -27.98 -32.81 -26.33
N GLY A 83 -28.79 -32.94 -25.30
CA GLY A 83 -29.29 -34.21 -24.79
C GLY A 83 -28.67 -34.51 -23.43
N ALA A 84 -29.52 -34.44 -22.41
CA ALA A 84 -29.24 -34.68 -20.99
C ALA A 84 -28.17 -35.76 -20.78
N GLY A 85 -26.91 -35.32 -20.66
CA GLY A 85 -25.95 -36.06 -19.86
C GLY A 85 -26.39 -35.98 -18.40
N PRO A 86 -25.84 -36.80 -17.48
CA PRO A 86 -25.92 -36.44 -16.07
C PRO A 86 -25.51 -34.97 -16.00
N ALA A 87 -26.38 -34.14 -15.42
CA ALA A 87 -26.07 -32.73 -15.24
C ALA A 87 -24.65 -32.68 -14.72
N VAL A 88 -23.72 -32.11 -15.51
CA VAL A 88 -22.48 -31.64 -14.93
C VAL A 88 -23.01 -30.65 -13.92
N ALA A 89 -23.06 -31.09 -12.65
CA ALA A 89 -23.39 -30.23 -11.55
C ALA A 89 -22.57 -28.97 -11.80
N PRO A 90 -23.18 -27.77 -11.79
CA PRO A 90 -22.42 -26.55 -11.99
C PRO A 90 -21.17 -26.72 -11.14
N GLN A 91 -19.98 -26.71 -11.76
CA GLN A 91 -18.75 -26.68 -11.00
C GLN A 91 -18.98 -25.57 -10.00
N PRO A 92 -18.91 -25.85 -8.68
CA PRO A 92 -19.28 -24.85 -7.69
C PRO A 92 -18.44 -23.64 -8.05
N ALA A 93 -19.11 -22.56 -8.48
CA ALA A 93 -18.48 -21.30 -8.83
C ALA A 93 -17.44 -21.08 -7.74
N ALA A 94 -16.14 -21.05 -8.09
CA ALA A 94 -15.02 -21.09 -7.14
C ALA A 94 -15.48 -20.43 -5.84
N SER A 95 -15.73 -21.26 -4.83
CA SER A 95 -16.76 -20.98 -3.81
C SER A 95 -16.56 -19.57 -3.30
N VAL A 96 -17.63 -18.77 -3.18
CA VAL A 96 -17.56 -17.40 -2.63
C VAL A 96 -16.77 -17.36 -1.30
N THR A 97 -16.73 -18.50 -0.60
CA THR A 97 -15.89 -18.77 0.58
C THR A 97 -14.37 -18.77 0.32
N GLY A 98 -13.88 -19.25 -0.83
CA GLY A 98 -12.47 -19.21 -1.21
C GLY A 98 -11.98 -17.79 -1.47
N VAL A 99 -12.78 -16.97 -2.14
CA VAL A 99 -12.47 -15.53 -2.33
C VAL A 99 -12.49 -14.79 -1.00
N ALA A 100 -13.46 -15.09 -0.12
CA ALA A 100 -13.51 -14.48 1.22
C ALA A 100 -12.30 -14.85 2.09
N ALA A 101 -11.89 -16.12 2.08
CA ALA A 101 -10.71 -16.59 2.81
C ALA A 101 -9.40 -15.99 2.27
N GLU A 102 -9.30 -15.80 0.95
CA GLU A 102 -8.15 -15.15 0.32
C GLU A 102 -8.09 -13.66 0.66
N MET A 103 -9.22 -12.95 0.64
CA MET A 103 -9.29 -11.56 1.08
C MET A 103 -8.90 -11.38 2.55
N GLU A 104 -9.35 -12.27 3.44
CA GLU A 104 -8.95 -12.27 4.85
C GLU A 104 -7.42 -12.48 5.01
N TRP A 105 -6.85 -13.39 4.22
CA TRP A 105 -5.40 -13.62 4.20
C TRP A 105 -4.63 -12.36 3.77
N VAL A 106 -5.07 -11.69 2.69
CA VAL A 106 -4.46 -10.43 2.22
C VAL A 106 -4.54 -9.35 3.30
N HIS A 107 -5.69 -9.16 3.93
CA HIS A 107 -5.85 -8.17 5.00
C HIS A 107 -4.98 -8.46 6.22
N ARG A 108 -4.78 -9.73 6.58
CA ARG A 108 -3.84 -10.12 7.62
C ARG A 108 -2.40 -9.75 7.24
N MET A 109 -1.96 -10.10 6.04
CA MET A 109 -0.60 -9.77 5.56
C MET A 109 -0.36 -8.25 5.49
N GLU A 110 -1.35 -7.48 5.06
CA GLU A 110 -1.27 -6.01 5.06
C GLU A 110 -1.14 -5.43 6.47
N ARG A 111 -1.90 -5.98 7.43
CA ARG A 111 -1.80 -5.58 8.85
C ARG A 111 -0.41 -5.89 9.41
N GLU A 112 0.09 -7.10 9.20
CA GLU A 112 1.44 -7.49 9.63
C GLU A 112 2.52 -6.58 9.01
N ARG A 113 2.39 -6.25 7.72
CA ARG A 113 3.30 -5.32 7.03
C ARG A 113 3.30 -3.95 7.70
N LYS A 114 2.11 -3.40 8.00
CA LYS A 114 1.96 -2.09 8.66
C LYS A 114 2.55 -2.09 10.07
N LEU A 115 2.30 -3.14 10.85
CA LEU A 115 2.87 -3.28 12.20
C LEU A 115 4.40 -3.33 12.16
N LYS A 116 4.96 -4.10 11.23
CA LYS A 116 6.41 -4.18 11.05
C LYS A 116 7.01 -2.84 10.63
N GLU A 117 6.38 -2.14 9.69
CA GLU A 117 6.81 -0.81 9.24
C GLU A 117 6.81 0.19 10.41
N GLN A 118 5.77 0.15 11.26
CA GLN A 118 5.70 1.01 12.45
C GLN A 118 6.79 0.67 13.47
N GLN A 119 7.04 -0.62 13.72
CA GLN A 119 8.10 -1.07 14.62
C GLN A 119 9.49 -0.66 14.12
N GLN A 120 9.72 -0.70 12.81
CA GLN A 120 10.97 -0.22 12.20
C GLN A 120 11.15 1.28 12.43
N ARG A 121 10.10 2.10 12.22
CA ARG A 121 10.16 3.55 12.50
C ARG A 121 10.52 3.86 13.95
N ILE A 122 10.01 3.08 14.91
CA ILE A 122 10.38 3.20 16.32
C ILE A 122 11.87 2.89 16.51
N SER A 123 12.34 1.75 15.98
CA SER A 123 13.74 1.34 16.09
C SER A 123 14.70 2.35 15.47
N ASP A 124 14.36 2.90 14.30
CA ASP A 124 15.18 3.90 13.60
C ASP A 124 15.27 5.20 14.40
N LEU A 125 14.16 5.62 15.03
CA LEU A 125 14.15 6.80 15.88
C LEU A 125 14.95 6.59 17.16
N GLU A 126 14.85 5.40 17.79
CA GLU A 126 15.66 5.04 18.97
C GLU A 126 17.16 5.07 18.64
N ALA A 127 17.56 4.50 17.50
CA ALA A 127 18.94 4.58 17.02
C ALA A 127 19.39 6.03 16.76
N THR A 128 18.50 6.86 16.23
CA THR A 128 18.76 8.29 16.01
C THR A 128 18.97 9.05 17.33
N ILE A 129 18.17 8.75 18.36
CA ILE A 129 18.31 9.33 19.70
C ILE A 129 19.67 8.94 20.30
N ASP A 130 20.03 7.67 20.19
CA ASP A 130 21.31 7.17 20.70
C ASP A 130 22.50 7.83 20.00
N ASP A 131 22.47 7.96 18.67
CA ASP A 131 23.49 8.70 17.92
C ASP A 131 23.58 10.16 18.35
N ARG A 132 22.44 10.81 18.54
CA ARG A 132 22.37 12.21 18.95
C ARG A 132 22.95 12.42 20.35
N ASN A 133 22.67 11.51 21.29
CA ASN A 133 23.25 11.52 22.62
C ASN A 133 24.77 11.32 22.61
N ARG A 134 25.30 10.45 21.74
CA ARG A 134 26.75 10.32 21.55
C ARG A 134 27.36 11.60 21.00
N ARG A 135 26.73 12.26 20.01
CA ARG A 135 27.22 13.54 19.48
C ARG A 135 27.24 14.63 20.54
N MET A 136 26.20 14.70 21.36
CA MET A 136 26.17 15.61 22.52
C MET A 136 27.36 15.37 23.46
N GLN A 137 27.62 14.11 23.82
CA GLN A 137 28.75 13.77 24.70
C GLN A 137 30.09 14.16 24.06
N ASN A 138 30.26 13.93 22.76
CA ASN A 138 31.47 14.32 22.04
C ASN A 138 31.67 15.84 21.99
N GLU A 139 30.62 16.61 21.64
CA GLU A 139 30.69 18.08 21.64
C GLU A 139 31.00 18.62 23.05
N MET A 140 30.36 18.08 24.07
CA MET A 140 30.62 18.48 25.46
C MET A 140 32.04 18.13 25.91
N ALA A 141 32.56 16.96 25.52
CA ALA A 141 33.93 16.54 25.81
C ALA A 141 34.96 17.42 25.09
N GLU A 142 34.69 17.81 23.84
CA GLU A 142 35.53 18.72 23.08
C GLU A 142 35.62 20.09 23.75
N ILE A 143 34.48 20.65 24.16
CA ILE A 143 34.43 21.92 24.89
C ILE A 143 35.19 21.82 26.22
N GLN A 144 35.04 20.70 26.95
CA GLN A 144 35.79 20.46 28.19
C GLN A 144 37.31 20.32 27.96
N SER A 145 37.72 19.68 26.87
CA SER A 145 39.13 19.58 26.48
C SER A 145 39.72 20.96 26.17
N ARG A 146 38.99 21.79 25.40
CA ARG A 146 39.34 23.19 25.16
C ARG A 146 39.44 23.99 26.45
N LYS A 147 38.55 23.74 27.43
CA LYS A 147 38.62 24.34 28.78
C LYS A 147 39.92 23.98 29.47
N ALA A 148 40.28 22.70 29.48
CA ALA A 148 41.46 22.20 30.16
C ALA A 148 42.76 22.77 29.57
N GLN A 149 42.83 22.87 28.23
CA GLN A 149 43.96 23.49 27.54
C GLN A 149 44.08 24.99 27.83
N ALA A 150 42.95 25.70 27.89
CA ALA A 150 42.91 27.14 28.15
C ALA A 150 43.30 27.54 29.57
N LYS A 151 43.03 26.69 30.56
CA LYS A 151 43.43 26.92 31.96
C LYS A 151 44.95 27.03 32.16
N ASN A 152 45.74 26.54 31.20
CA ASN A 152 47.18 26.68 31.18
C ASN A 152 47.67 27.97 30.48
N ASN A 153 46.78 28.90 30.11
CA ASN A 153 47.11 30.21 29.54
C ASN A 153 46.58 31.38 30.39
N LEU A 154 47.19 32.56 30.26
CA LEU A 154 46.94 33.76 31.08
C LEU A 154 45.60 34.48 30.79
N ALA A 155 44.80 34.04 29.82
CA ALA A 155 43.54 34.69 29.38
C ALA A 155 42.27 34.09 30.02
N GLY A 156 42.37 33.54 31.22
CA GLY A 156 41.39 32.60 31.81
C GLY A 156 39.95 33.11 31.98
N ALA A 157 39.73 34.34 32.47
CA ALA A 157 38.38 34.75 32.90
C ALA A 157 37.40 34.97 31.72
N THR A 158 37.79 35.71 30.69
CA THR A 158 36.93 35.93 29.50
C THR A 158 36.73 34.64 28.71
N TRP A 159 37.78 33.82 28.62
CA TRP A 159 37.71 32.51 27.97
C TRP A 159 36.70 31.60 28.67
N GLU A 160 36.80 31.45 30.00
CA GLU A 160 35.92 30.57 30.78
C GLU A 160 34.45 30.94 30.66
N GLN A 161 34.14 32.25 30.61
CA GLN A 161 32.79 32.73 30.39
C GLN A 161 32.26 32.33 29.01
N SER A 162 33.04 32.60 27.95
CA SER A 162 32.63 32.25 26.57
C SER A 162 32.39 30.75 26.39
N LEU A 163 33.21 29.94 27.06
CA LEU A 163 33.13 28.48 26.98
C LEU A 163 31.94 27.93 27.77
N SER A 164 31.61 28.56 28.90
CA SER A 164 30.43 28.19 29.69
C SER A 164 29.14 28.52 28.92
N THR A 165 29.10 29.64 28.21
CA THR A 165 28.01 29.98 27.28
C THR A 165 27.90 28.97 26.14
N GLU A 166 29.03 28.51 25.59
CA GLU A 166 29.06 27.47 24.56
C GLU A 166 28.48 26.14 25.07
N MET A 167 28.88 25.69 26.26
CA MET A 167 28.32 24.48 26.90
C MET A 167 26.80 24.60 27.12
N GLN A 168 26.33 25.76 27.58
CA GLN A 168 24.90 26.00 27.79
C GLN A 168 24.11 25.97 26.48
N ALA A 169 24.67 26.57 25.41
CA ALA A 169 24.04 26.55 24.09
C ALA A 169 23.95 25.14 23.51
N VAL A 170 25.02 24.34 23.64
CA VAL A 170 25.04 22.93 23.23
C VAL A 170 24.03 22.12 24.04
N ALA A 171 24.01 22.26 25.36
CA ALA A 171 23.05 21.58 26.22
C ALA A 171 21.60 21.94 25.85
N ALA A 172 21.30 23.23 25.65
CA ALA A 172 19.97 23.69 25.26
C ALA A 172 19.55 23.14 23.89
N LYS A 173 20.45 23.13 22.91
CA LYS A 173 20.22 22.54 21.58
C LYS A 173 19.82 21.06 21.70
N TYR A 174 20.62 20.28 22.42
CA TYR A 174 20.37 18.84 22.54
C TYR A 174 19.15 18.52 23.41
N GLN A 175 18.86 19.33 24.43
CA GLN A 175 17.64 19.22 25.21
C GLN A 175 16.40 19.39 24.31
N ALA A 176 16.34 20.45 23.51
CA ALA A 176 15.20 20.69 22.61
C ALA A 176 15.02 19.55 21.58
N LEU A 177 16.13 19.01 21.04
CA LEU A 177 16.08 17.88 20.12
C LEU A 177 15.60 16.60 20.81
N ASN A 178 16.07 16.32 22.02
CA ASN A 178 15.67 15.14 22.78
C ASN A 178 14.20 15.21 23.20
N ASP A 179 13.70 16.38 23.59
CA ASP A 179 12.29 16.61 23.91
C ASP A 179 11.40 16.33 22.69
N ALA A 180 11.81 16.81 21.50
CA ALA A 180 11.11 16.54 20.25
C ALA A 180 11.12 15.05 19.87
N ASP A 181 12.27 14.38 20.03
CA ASP A 181 12.39 12.95 19.75
C ASP A 181 11.54 12.10 20.72
N GLN A 182 11.50 12.44 22.01
CA GLN A 182 10.68 11.75 23.01
C GLN A 182 9.19 11.90 22.72
N ALA A 183 8.74 13.10 22.32
CA ALA A 183 7.36 13.32 21.90
C ALA A 183 7.00 12.43 20.70
N ARG A 184 7.89 12.37 19.70
CA ARG A 184 7.69 11.52 18.51
C ARG A 184 7.69 10.03 18.84
N LEU A 185 8.59 9.57 19.71
CA LEU A 185 8.64 8.17 20.15
C LEU A 185 7.36 7.77 20.89
N THR A 186 6.86 8.66 21.76
CA THR A 186 5.59 8.48 22.47
C THR A 186 4.43 8.34 21.48
N GLN A 187 4.36 9.21 20.48
CA GLN A 187 3.35 9.13 19.42
C GLN A 187 3.42 7.80 18.67
N LEU A 188 4.60 7.41 18.17
CA LEU A 188 4.76 6.17 17.40
C LEU A 188 4.36 4.92 18.20
N ARG A 189 4.69 4.89 19.50
CA ARG A 189 4.31 3.80 20.41
C ARG A 189 2.81 3.77 20.66
N ALA A 190 2.18 4.92 20.82
CA ALA A 190 0.72 5.02 20.95
C ALA A 190 0.01 4.52 19.69
N GLU A 191 0.49 4.92 18.50
CA GLU A 191 -0.02 4.44 17.21
C GLU A 191 0.14 2.92 17.07
N LEU A 192 1.30 2.36 17.45
CA LEU A 192 1.53 0.92 17.43
C LEU A 192 0.54 0.18 18.35
N ALA A 193 0.34 0.68 19.56
CA ALA A 193 -0.61 0.10 20.51
C ALA A 193 -2.05 0.11 19.97
N GLN A 194 -2.47 1.20 19.31
CA GLN A 194 -3.77 1.29 18.66
C GLN A 194 -3.91 0.27 17.52
N MET A 195 -2.88 0.12 16.68
CA MET A 195 -2.89 -0.87 15.59
C MET A 195 -2.99 -2.31 16.11
N GLN A 196 -2.40 -2.61 17.26
CA GLN A 196 -2.46 -3.93 17.89
C GLN A 196 -3.81 -4.24 18.54
N GLN A 197 -4.55 -3.22 18.97
CA GLN A 197 -5.87 -3.35 19.60
C GLN A 197 -7.04 -3.32 18.60
N ALA A 198 -6.78 -2.98 17.34
CA ALA A 198 -7.81 -2.91 16.32
C ALA A 198 -8.44 -4.31 16.08
N PRO A 199 -9.77 -4.45 16.17
CA PRO A 199 -10.45 -5.73 15.94
C PRO A 199 -10.27 -6.22 14.49
N GLN A 200 -10.33 -7.55 14.33
CA GLN A 200 -10.11 -8.26 13.07
C GLN A 200 -11.19 -8.01 12.05
#